data_AF-A0A7S0LCD3-F1
#
_entry.id   AF-A0A7S0LCD3-F1
#
_cell.length_a   1.000
_cell.length_b   1.000
_cell.length_c   1.000
_cell.angle_alpha   90.00
_cell.angle_beta   90.00
_cell.angle_gamma   90.00
#
_symmetry.space_group_name_H-M   'P 1'
#
loop_
_entity.id
_entity.type
_entity.pdbx_description
1 polymer ?
#
loop_
_entity_poly.entity_id
_entity_poly.type
_entity_poly.pdbx_seq_one_letter_code
_entity_poly.pdbx_strand_id
1 'polypeptide(L)'
;MLRAIIVALVALLASPASALVISGVRSAVTAPRAATPTLAMPNIEDAKNLTDEEIAQEIFNAKKELFELRKGVKTRQQVKPHLFVHTKHRIAQLNTLLGQRAASQ
;
A
#
# COMPACT_ATOMS: atom_id res chain seq x y z
N MET A 1 43.47 -12.42 -51.86
CA MET A 1 44.55 -13.02 -51.03
C MET A 1 44.62 -12.38 -49.64
N LEU A 2 43.47 -12.16 -48.98
CA LEU A 2 43.40 -11.40 -47.72
C LEU A 2 42.47 -12.09 -46.69
N ARG A 3 42.45 -13.43 -46.70
CA ARG A 3 41.67 -14.25 -45.75
C ARG A 3 42.49 -15.36 -45.06
N ALA A 4 43.80 -15.43 -45.32
CA ALA A 4 44.68 -16.49 -44.81
C ALA A 4 45.64 -16.06 -43.70
N ILE A 5 45.73 -14.76 -43.39
CA ILE A 5 46.75 -14.23 -42.45
C ILE A 5 46.21 -14.09 -41.01
N ILE A 6 44.90 -13.99 -40.79
CA ILE A 6 44.36 -13.79 -39.43
C ILE A 6 44.01 -15.12 -38.72
N VAL A 7 43.83 -16.21 -39.48
CA VAL A 7 43.62 -17.56 -38.90
C VAL A 7 44.88 -18.09 -38.19
N ALA A 8 46.04 -17.46 -38.40
CA ALA A 8 47.31 -17.85 -37.77
C ALA A 8 47.58 -17.22 -36.38
N LEU A 9 46.72 -16.32 -35.89
CA LEU A 9 46.82 -15.74 -34.54
C LEU A 9 45.77 -16.38 -33.60
N VAL A 10 45.58 -17.70 -33.74
CA VAL A 10 44.60 -18.49 -32.97
C VAL A 10 45.24 -19.49 -32.01
N ALA A 11 46.55 -19.74 -32.02
CA ALA A 11 47.10 -20.81 -31.18
C ALA A 11 48.55 -20.60 -30.74
N LEU A 12 48.74 -19.92 -29.61
CA LEU A 12 49.83 -20.08 -28.62
C LEU A 12 49.72 -18.85 -27.69
N LEU A 13 49.42 -18.91 -26.40
CA LEU A 13 49.98 -19.81 -25.40
C LEU A 13 48.96 -20.06 -24.28
N ALA A 14 49.02 -21.29 -23.78
CA ALA A 14 48.22 -21.81 -22.69
C ALA A 14 48.54 -21.15 -21.35
N SER A 15 47.53 -21.10 -20.48
CA SER A 15 47.73 -21.22 -19.04
C SER A 15 46.50 -21.92 -18.43
N PRO A 16 46.63 -23.15 -17.91
CA PRO A 16 45.59 -23.82 -17.14
C PRO A 16 45.83 -23.64 -15.64
N ALA A 17 44.73 -23.78 -14.89
CA ALA A 17 44.67 -23.91 -13.44
C ALA A 17 44.81 -22.60 -12.64
N SER A 18 43.69 -22.16 -12.06
CA SER A 18 43.51 -22.33 -10.61
C SER A 18 42.06 -22.10 -10.22
N ALA A 19 41.65 -22.93 -9.28
CA ALA A 19 40.33 -23.03 -8.69
C ALA A 19 39.80 -21.70 -8.13
N LEU A 20 38.50 -21.50 -8.28
CA LEU A 20 37.72 -20.79 -7.28
C LEU A 20 36.34 -21.42 -7.17
N VAL A 21 36.31 -22.48 -6.36
CA VAL A 21 35.11 -22.91 -5.65
C VAL A 21 34.72 -21.76 -4.72
N ILE A 22 33.61 -21.08 -5.03
CA ILE A 22 32.86 -20.32 -4.02
C ILE A 22 31.56 -21.06 -3.80
N SER A 23 31.62 -21.97 -2.83
CA SER A 23 30.48 -22.43 -2.06
C SER A 23 29.82 -21.26 -1.33
N GLY A 24 28.50 -21.31 -1.21
CA GLY A 24 27.80 -20.72 -0.06
C GLY A 24 26.83 -19.61 -0.37
N VAL A 25 25.55 -19.99 -0.43
CA VAL A 25 24.39 -19.26 0.12
C VAL A 25 24.38 -17.76 -0.18
N ARG A 26 23.75 -17.37 -1.29
CA ARG A 26 23.20 -16.01 -1.40
C ARG A 26 21.84 -15.99 -0.72
N SER A 27 21.90 -15.48 0.51
CA SER A 27 20.90 -14.86 1.36
C SER A 27 19.44 -14.90 0.90
N ALA A 28 18.58 -15.38 1.79
CA ALA A 28 17.14 -15.23 1.71
C ALA A 28 16.77 -13.79 1.33
N VAL A 29 16.08 -13.63 0.22
CA VAL A 29 15.37 -12.41 -0.15
C VAL A 29 14.19 -12.28 0.83
N THR A 30 14.46 -11.77 2.02
CA THR A 30 13.41 -11.11 2.80
C THR A 30 13.30 -9.72 2.22
N ALA A 31 12.58 -9.60 1.09
CA ALA A 31 12.16 -8.29 0.64
C ALA A 31 11.34 -7.66 1.79
N PRO A 32 11.67 -6.45 2.27
CA PRO A 32 10.77 -5.74 3.16
C PRO A 32 9.47 -5.59 2.37
N ARG A 33 8.42 -6.26 2.85
CA ARG A 33 7.07 -6.18 2.31
C ARG A 33 6.78 -4.70 2.13
N ALA A 34 6.60 -4.29 0.88
CA ALA A 34 6.54 -2.89 0.48
C ALA A 34 5.72 -2.08 1.49
N ALA A 35 6.32 -1.03 2.05
CA ALA A 35 5.63 -0.06 2.87
C ALA A 35 4.38 0.38 2.09
N THR A 36 3.21 -0.03 2.57
CA THR A 36 1.93 0.34 1.98
C THR A 36 1.88 1.86 1.85
N PRO A 37 1.41 2.44 0.74
CA PRO A 37 1.19 3.87 0.67
C PRO A 37 0.19 4.24 1.77
N THR A 38 0.68 4.87 2.82
CA THR A 38 -0.14 5.34 3.94
C THR A 38 -0.96 6.53 3.44
N LEU A 39 -2.22 6.28 3.10
CA LEU A 39 -3.20 7.35 2.92
C LEU A 39 -3.38 8.02 4.28
N ALA A 40 -3.15 9.34 4.34
CA ALA A 40 -3.33 10.11 5.56
C ALA A 40 -4.76 9.88 6.10
N MET A 41 -4.87 9.28 7.29
CA MET A 41 -6.16 9.00 7.91
C MET A 41 -6.75 10.29 8.50
N PRO A 42 -8.08 10.49 8.42
CA PRO A 42 -8.75 11.58 9.12
C PRO A 42 -8.56 11.41 10.63
N ASN A 43 -8.23 12.52 11.30
CA ASN A 43 -7.94 12.53 12.72
C ASN A 43 -9.23 12.31 13.55
N ILE A 44 -9.14 11.54 14.63
CA ILE A 44 -10.26 11.26 15.54
C ILE A 44 -10.41 12.38 16.57
N GLU A 45 -9.37 13.17 16.82
CA GLU A 45 -9.40 14.22 17.85
C GLU A 45 -10.58 15.19 17.69
N ASP A 46 -10.96 15.52 16.45
CA ASP A 46 -12.11 16.39 16.15
C ASP A 46 -13.44 15.82 16.68
N ALA A 47 -13.56 14.49 16.77
CA ALA A 47 -14.79 13.83 17.20
C ALA A 47 -14.93 13.67 18.72
N LYS A 48 -13.84 13.82 19.49
CA LYS A 48 -13.89 13.63 20.95
C LYS A 48 -14.69 14.72 21.66
N ASN A 49 -14.72 15.92 21.08
CA ASN A 49 -15.40 17.10 21.65
C ASN A 49 -16.91 17.13 21.37
N LEU A 50 -17.42 16.26 20.52
CA LEU A 50 -18.83 16.23 20.10
C LEU A 50 -19.73 15.58 21.16
N THR A 51 -20.98 16.02 21.26
CA THR A 51 -22.03 15.36 22.05
C THR A 51 -22.52 14.07 21.38
N ASP A 52 -23.23 13.22 22.12
CA ASP A 52 -23.74 11.94 21.57
C ASP A 52 -24.72 12.15 20.41
N GLU A 53 -25.54 13.20 20.46
CA GLU A 53 -26.47 13.56 19.40
C GLU A 53 -25.74 14.03 18.13
N GLU A 54 -24.71 14.85 18.29
CA GLU A 54 -23.87 15.31 17.17
C GLU A 54 -23.13 14.16 16.51
N ILE A 55 -22.63 13.19 17.30
CA ILE A 55 -22.00 11.98 16.77
C ILE A 55 -23.01 11.16 15.94
N ALA A 56 -24.25 11.02 16.42
CA ALA A 56 -25.29 10.32 15.68
C ALA A 56 -25.63 11.01 14.35
N GLN A 57 -25.72 12.35 14.35
CA GLN A 57 -25.92 13.15 13.15
C GLN A 57 -24.76 12.99 12.16
N GLU A 58 -23.52 13.00 12.66
CA GLU A 58 -22.33 12.85 11.83
C GLU A 58 -22.24 11.44 11.20
N ILE A 59 -22.64 10.40 11.94
CA ILE A 59 -22.77 9.03 11.38
C ILE A 59 -23.79 9.01 10.25
N PHE A 60 -24.92 9.71 10.40
CA PHE A 60 -25.94 9.80 9.35
C PHE A 60 -25.39 10.51 8.10
N ASN A 61 -24.69 11.63 8.28
CA ASN A 61 -24.06 12.38 7.19
C ASN A 61 -23.01 11.53 6.46
N ALA A 62 -22.14 10.83 7.18
CA ALA A 62 -21.13 9.96 6.59
C ALA A 62 -21.75 8.77 5.84
N LYS A 63 -22.86 8.20 6.33
CA LYS A 63 -23.60 7.15 5.61
C LYS A 63 -24.21 7.68 4.30
N LYS A 64 -24.73 8.92 4.32
CA LYS A 64 -25.24 9.59 3.13
C LYS A 64 -24.13 9.85 2.11
N GLU A 65 -22.97 10.31 2.55
CA GLU A 65 -21.79 10.46 1.69
C GLU A 65 -21.40 9.14 1.04
N LEU A 66 -21.34 8.05 1.82
CA LEU A 66 -21.03 6.71 1.29
C LEU A 66 -22.05 6.25 0.24
N PHE A 67 -23.32 6.60 0.41
CA PHE A 67 -24.37 6.34 -0.57
C PHE A 67 -24.14 7.13 -1.87
N GLU A 68 -23.82 8.42 -1.77
CA GLU A 68 -23.52 9.26 -2.93
C GLU A 68 -22.28 8.76 -3.70
N LEU A 69 -21.21 8.37 -2.99
CA LEU A 69 -20.02 7.78 -3.61
C LEU A 69 -20.37 6.50 -4.39
N ARG A 70 -21.22 5.63 -3.82
CA ARG A 70 -21.71 4.41 -4.50
C ARG A 70 -22.60 4.74 -5.70
N LYS A 71 -23.44 5.78 -5.60
CA LYS A 71 -24.25 6.27 -6.72
C LYS A 71 -23.35 6.73 -7.87
N GLY A 72 -22.30 7.50 -7.56
CA GLY A 72 -21.31 7.96 -8.54
C GLY A 72 -20.61 6.82 -9.29
N VAL A 73 -20.24 5.75 -8.58
CA VAL A 73 -19.66 4.54 -9.22
C VAL A 73 -20.66 3.88 -10.17
N LYS A 74 -21.92 3.77 -9.78
CA LYS A 74 -22.97 3.20 -10.64
C LYS A 74 -23.22 4.05 -11.88
N THR A 75 -23.16 5.37 -11.77
CA THR A 75 -23.29 6.31 -12.90
C THR A 75 -22.00 6.46 -13.72
N ARG A 76 -20.96 5.66 -13.45
CA ARG A 76 -19.64 5.73 -14.11
C ARG A 76 -18.96 7.10 -14.00
N GLN A 77 -19.28 7.86 -12.95
CA GLN A 77 -18.56 9.10 -12.65
C GLN A 77 -17.19 8.79 -12.07
N GLN A 78 -16.24 9.71 -12.26
CA GLN A 78 -14.91 9.59 -11.67
C GLN A 78 -14.99 9.91 -10.17
N VAL A 79 -14.89 8.87 -9.35
CA VAL A 79 -14.87 8.98 -7.88
C VAL A 79 -13.50 8.56 -7.37
N LYS A 80 -12.94 9.34 -6.44
CA LYS A 80 -11.65 9.05 -5.83
C LYS A 80 -11.75 7.80 -4.94
N PRO A 81 -10.94 6.74 -5.16
CA PRO A 81 -11.05 5.48 -4.40
C PRO A 81 -10.83 5.62 -2.89
N HIS A 82 -9.92 6.51 -2.47
CA HIS A 82 -9.58 6.69 -1.06
C HIS A 82 -10.73 7.29 -0.24
N LEU A 83 -11.66 8.02 -0.86
CA LEU A 83 -12.84 8.55 -0.14
C LEU A 83 -13.70 7.43 0.44
N PHE A 84 -13.86 6.31 -0.27
CA PHE A 84 -14.56 5.15 0.28
C PHE A 84 -13.92 4.62 1.56
N VAL A 85 -12.59 4.60 1.59
CA VAL A 85 -11.82 4.11 2.73
C VAL A 85 -11.94 5.10 3.89
N HIS A 86 -11.78 6.40 3.64
CA HIS A 86 -11.93 7.45 4.65
C HIS A 86 -13.33 7.49 5.27
N THR A 87 -14.40 7.52 4.46
CA THR A 87 -15.77 7.59 4.96
C THR A 87 -16.13 6.33 5.76
N LYS A 88 -15.70 5.13 5.32
CA LYS A 88 -15.90 3.88 6.09
C LYS A 88 -15.14 3.92 7.42
N HIS A 89 -13.88 4.35 7.41
CA HIS A 89 -13.11 4.48 8.65
C HIS A 89 -13.72 5.50 9.60
N ARG A 90 -14.20 6.64 9.09
CA ARG A 90 -14.88 7.66 9.90
C ARG A 90 -16.11 7.10 10.61
N ILE A 91 -16.96 6.37 9.90
CA ILE A 91 -18.13 5.69 10.49
C ILE A 91 -17.69 4.72 11.59
N ALA A 92 -16.64 3.93 11.36
CA ALA A 92 -16.14 2.98 12.36
C ALA A 92 -15.62 3.69 13.61
N GLN A 93 -14.84 4.77 13.45
CA GLN A 93 -14.31 5.57 14.56
C GLN A 93 -15.44 6.15 15.41
N LEU A 94 -16.46 6.75 14.78
CA LEU A 94 -17.62 7.34 15.48
C LEU A 94 -18.42 6.28 16.25
N ASN A 95 -18.65 5.10 15.66
CA ASN A 95 -19.31 4.00 16.36
C ASN A 95 -18.48 3.48 17.54
N THR A 96 -17.15 3.42 17.40
CA THR A 96 -16.26 3.04 18.51
C THR A 96 -16.35 4.05 19.65
N LEU A 97 -16.41 5.36 19.37
CA LEU A 97 -16.57 6.39 20.40
C LEU A 97 -17.91 6.24 21.14
N LEU A 98 -19.01 6.00 20.43
CA LEU A 98 -20.32 5.74 21.08
C LEU A 98 -20.27 4.48 21.96
N GLY A 99 -19.64 3.41 21.48
CA GLY A 99 -19.47 2.18 22.26
C GLY A 99 -18.61 2.38 23.51
N GLN A 100 -17.54 3.18 23.41
CA GLN A 100 -16.70 3.54 24.55
C GLN A 100 -17.48 4.36 25.59
N ARG A 101 -18.29 5.33 25.15
CA ARG A 101 -19.12 6.15 26.04
C ARG A 101 -20.17 5.31 26.75
N ALA A 102 -20.87 4.43 26.02
CA ALA A 102 -21.85 3.52 26.58
C ALA A 102 -21.25 2.51 27.58
N ALA A 103 -19.98 2.16 27.46
CA ALA A 103 -19.29 1.29 28.41
C ALA A 103 -18.75 2.03 29.65
N SER A 104 -18.56 3.36 29.54
CA SER A 104 -18.08 4.21 30.64
C SER A 104 -19.20 4.86 31.46
N GLN A 105 -20.42 4.90 30.93
CA GLN A 105 -21.65 5.33 31.60
C GLN A 105 -22.24 4.17 32.41
#